data_AF-A0A821JBT2-F1
#
_entry.id   AF-A0A821JBT2-F1
#
_cell.length_a   1.000
_cell.length_b   1.000
_cell.length_c   1.000
_cell.angle_alpha   90.00
_cell.angle_beta   90.00
_cell.angle_gamma   90.00
#
_symmetry.space_group_name_H-M   'P 1'
#
loop_
_entity.id
_entity.type
_entity.pdbx_description
1 polymer ?
#
loop_
_entity_poly.entity_id
_entity_poly.type
_entity_poly.pdbx_seq_one_letter_code
_entity_poly.pdbx_strand_id
1 'polypeptide(L)'
;SNPCQNNASCINERDGYICVCPKDFIGLQCESRQEFLRSLGFSYHYIIWPSMAILLLMIITLFTIAVGRVKESRRLQGTYRPALNEHGQTSRVEFSMILKPPPEERLI
;
A
#
# COMPACT_ATOMS: atom_id res chain seq x y z
N SER A 1 43.01 -42.73 9.70
CA SER A 1 42.13 -41.70 10.29
C SER A 1 41.90 -40.64 9.23
N ASN A 2 40.64 -40.37 8.86
CA ASN A 2 40.34 -39.28 7.92
C ASN A 2 40.09 -38.00 8.73
N PRO A 3 40.87 -36.92 8.52
CA PRO A 3 40.74 -35.71 9.33
C PRO A 3 39.55 -34.83 8.93
N CYS A 4 39.04 -34.98 7.71
CA CYS A 4 37.90 -34.20 7.20
C CYS A 4 36.55 -34.82 7.62
N GLN A 5 35.62 -33.99 8.07
CA GLN A 5 34.27 -34.38 8.50
C GLN A 5 33.22 -34.08 7.43
N ASN A 6 31.96 -34.49 7.67
CA ASN A 6 30.80 -34.11 6.88
C ASN A 6 30.91 -34.38 5.37
N ASN A 7 31.43 -35.55 5.00
CA ASN A 7 31.55 -35.99 3.61
C ASN A 7 32.48 -35.11 2.74
N ALA A 8 33.38 -34.36 3.39
CA ALA A 8 34.40 -33.55 2.72
C ALA A 8 35.50 -34.41 2.09
N SER A 9 36.10 -33.91 1.01
CA SER A 9 37.22 -34.59 0.33
C SER A 9 38.55 -34.19 0.94
N CYS A 10 39.39 -35.18 1.27
CA CYS A 10 40.73 -34.96 1.80
C CYS A 10 41.75 -35.00 0.68
N ILE A 11 42.49 -33.90 0.49
CA ILE A 11 43.57 -33.80 -0.49
C ILE A 11 44.89 -33.71 0.28
N ASN A 12 45.80 -34.66 0.02
CA ASN A 12 47.14 -34.65 0.61
C ASN A 12 48.04 -33.72 -0.20
N GLU A 13 48.74 -32.83 0.50
CA GLU A 13 49.73 -31.91 -0.06
C GLU A 13 51.13 -32.22 0.47
N ARG A 14 52.16 -31.59 -0.10
CA ARG A 14 53.57 -31.89 0.22
C ARG A 14 53.91 -31.64 1.70
N ASP A 15 53.26 -30.67 2.33
CA ASP A 15 53.48 -30.26 3.72
C ASP A 15 52.24 -30.44 4.62
N GLY A 16 51.22 -31.18 4.18
CA GLY A 16 50.01 -31.35 4.99
C GLY A 16 48.79 -31.94 4.27
N TYR A 17 47.60 -31.57 4.74
CA TYR A 17 46.32 -31.96 4.13
C TYR A 17 45.39 -30.75 4.04
N ILE A 18 44.53 -30.74 3.02
CA ILE A 18 43.45 -29.77 2.85
C ILE A 18 42.12 -30.53 2.77
N CYS A 19 41.13 -30.03 3.50
CA CYS A 19 39.76 -30.52 3.41
C CYS A 19 38.94 -29.63 2.46
N VAL A 20 38.36 -30.23 1.43
CA VAL A 20 37.43 -29.56 0.51
C VAL A 20 36.01 -29.75 1.02
N CYS A 21 35.43 -28.68 1.57
CA CYS A 21 34.11 -28.72 2.20
C CYS A 21 32.96 -28.70 1.17
N PRO A 22 31.90 -29.50 1.38
CA PRO A 22 30.68 -29.41 0.59
C PRO A 22 29.93 -28.11 0.88
N LYS A 23 29.01 -27.76 -0.02
CA LYS A 23 28.12 -26.61 0.14
C LYS A 23 27.41 -26.72 1.50
N ASP A 24 27.40 -25.64 2.25
CA ASP A 24 26.85 -25.52 3.61
C ASP A 24 27.75 -26.00 4.76
N PHE A 25 29.03 -26.32 4.53
CA PHE A 25 30.00 -26.60 5.61
C PHE A 25 31.25 -25.74 5.50
N ILE A 26 31.80 -25.36 6.66
CA ILE A 26 32.96 -24.49 6.83
C ILE A 26 33.82 -25.00 8.01
N GLY A 27 35.04 -24.46 8.12
CA GLY A 27 36.03 -24.88 9.12
C GLY A 27 37.18 -25.65 8.48
N LEU A 28 38.27 -25.85 9.23
CA LEU A 28 39.49 -26.52 8.74
C LEU A 28 39.25 -28.00 8.41
N GLN A 29 38.30 -28.62 9.12
CA GLN A 29 37.92 -30.01 8.93
C GLN A 29 36.47 -30.12 8.45
N CYS A 30 35.88 -29.02 7.98
CA CYS A 30 34.48 -28.94 7.59
C CYS A 30 33.53 -29.33 8.74
N GLU A 31 33.90 -29.00 9.98
CA GLU A 31 33.20 -29.37 11.20
C GLU A 31 31.93 -28.54 11.46
N SER A 32 31.86 -27.32 10.90
CA SER A 32 30.78 -26.37 11.18
C SER A 32 29.85 -26.22 9.98
N ARG A 33 28.54 -26.25 10.19
CA ARG A 33 27.56 -25.97 9.14
C ARG A 33 27.44 -24.46 8.93
N GLN A 34 27.54 -24.00 7.69
CA GLN A 34 27.37 -22.61 7.26
C GLN A 34 25.89 -22.22 7.25
N GLU A 35 25.24 -22.27 8.42
CA GLU A 35 23.83 -21.87 8.57
C GLU A 35 23.61 -20.36 8.38
N PHE A 36 24.70 -19.59 8.41
CA PHE A 36 24.69 -18.13 8.29
C PHE A 36 24.08 -17.65 6.97
N LEU A 37 24.42 -18.28 5.83
CA LEU A 37 23.92 -17.86 4.51
C LEU A 37 22.44 -18.23 4.30
N ARG A 38 21.96 -19.32 4.89
CA ARG A 38 20.51 -19.62 4.96
C ARG A 38 19.78 -18.62 5.83
N SER A 39 20.31 -18.31 7.02
CA SER A 39 19.69 -17.41 8.00
C SER A 39 19.58 -15.96 7.50
N LEU A 40 20.61 -15.46 6.81
CA LEU A 40 20.59 -14.16 6.15
C LEU A 40 19.53 -14.07 5.05
N GLY A 41 19.35 -15.15 4.27
CA GLY A 41 18.35 -15.22 3.20
C GLY A 41 16.91 -15.20 3.71
N PHE A 42 16.61 -15.93 4.78
CA PHE A 42 15.26 -15.95 5.37
C PHE A 42 14.90 -14.64 6.08
N SER A 43 15.86 -14.06 6.83
CA SER A 43 15.64 -12.76 7.47
C SER A 43 15.41 -11.65 6.44
N TYR A 44 16.17 -11.66 5.35
CA TYR A 44 15.99 -10.71 4.26
C TYR A 44 14.62 -10.86 3.58
N HIS A 45 14.19 -12.10 3.33
CA HIS A 45 12.86 -12.38 2.77
C HIS A 45 11.74 -11.89 3.70
N TYR A 46 11.86 -12.13 5.00
CA TYR A 46 10.86 -11.71 5.98
C TYR A 46 10.83 -10.19 6.21
N ILE A 47 11.90 -9.45 5.94
CA ILE A 47 11.91 -7.98 6.05
C ILE A 47 11.43 -7.32 4.75
N ILE A 48 11.78 -7.91 3.60
CA ILE A 48 11.47 -7.32 2.29
C ILE A 48 10.06 -7.61 1.83
N TRP A 49 9.56 -8.84 1.98
CA TRP A 49 8.18 -9.13 1.58
C TRP A 49 7.13 -8.25 2.28
N PRO A 50 7.16 -8.02 3.60
CA PRO A 50 6.19 -7.14 4.22
C PRO A 50 6.42 -5.67 3.84
N SER A 51 7.67 -5.20 3.75
CA SER A 51 7.92 -3.82 3.33
C SER A 51 7.48 -3.56 1.89
N MET A 52 7.76 -4.48 0.97
CA MET A 52 7.29 -4.41 -0.43
C MET A 52 5.77 -4.53 -0.52
N ALA A 53 5.15 -5.44 0.24
CA ALA A 53 3.69 -5.56 0.27
C ALA A 53 3.03 -4.27 0.78
N ILE A 54 3.54 -3.68 1.87
CA ILE A 54 3.04 -2.42 2.42
C ILE A 54 3.22 -1.28 1.40
N LEU A 55 4.39 -1.17 0.77
CA LEU A 55 4.64 -0.15 -0.25
C LEU A 55 3.72 -0.32 -1.46
N LEU A 56 3.48 -1.54 -1.93
CA LEU A 56 2.55 -1.81 -3.02
C LEU A 56 1.11 -1.46 -2.65
N LEU A 57 0.67 -1.80 -1.43
CA LEU A 57 -0.67 -1.40 -0.94
C LEU A 57 -0.81 0.12 -0.83
N MET A 58 0.22 0.83 -0.36
CA MET A 58 0.23 2.29 -0.32
C MET A 58 0.17 2.87 -1.73
N ILE A 59 0.93 2.34 -2.70
CA ILE A 59 0.88 2.78 -4.09
C ILE A 59 -0.49 2.50 -4.71
N ILE A 60 -1.09 1.33 -4.47
CA ILE A 60 -2.41 0.97 -4.99
C ILE A 60 -3.51 1.85 -4.39
N THR A 61 -3.48 2.10 -3.09
CA THR A 61 -4.44 3.00 -2.43
C THR A 61 -4.28 4.43 -2.91
N LEU A 62 -3.04 4.93 -3.06
CA LEU A 62 -2.79 6.24 -3.64
C LEU A 62 -3.24 6.33 -5.10
N PHE A 63 -3.02 5.28 -5.89
CA PHE A 63 -3.46 5.23 -7.27
C PHE A 63 -4.99 5.23 -7.39
N THR A 64 -5.68 4.41 -6.59
CA THR A 64 -7.15 4.39 -6.56
C THR A 64 -7.74 5.71 -6.05
N ILE A 65 -7.12 6.34 -5.05
CA ILE A 65 -7.48 7.69 -4.60
C ILE A 65 -7.22 8.70 -5.71
N ALA A 66 -6.07 8.67 -6.37
CA ALA A 66 -5.76 9.57 -7.47
C ALA A 66 -6.74 9.40 -8.63
N VAL A 67 -7.05 8.16 -9.04
CA VAL A 67 -8.07 7.87 -10.04
C VAL A 67 -9.46 8.29 -9.57
N GLY A 68 -9.78 8.11 -8.29
CA GLY A 68 -11.03 8.56 -7.67
C GLY A 68 -11.16 10.08 -7.69
N ARG A 69 -10.09 10.80 -7.31
CA ARG A 69 -9.97 12.26 -7.33
C ARG A 69 -9.92 12.82 -8.74
N VAL A 70 -9.32 12.12 -9.70
CA VAL A 70 -9.34 12.46 -11.13
C VAL A 70 -10.74 12.20 -11.69
N LYS A 71 -11.42 11.13 -11.28
CA LYS A 71 -12.82 10.87 -11.65
C LYS A 71 -13.77 11.91 -11.04
N GLU A 72 -13.50 12.36 -9.82
CA GLU A 72 -14.23 13.44 -9.14
C GLU A 72 -13.94 14.80 -9.79
N SER A 73 -12.69 15.09 -10.12
CA SER A 73 -12.29 16.27 -10.89
C SER A 73 -12.95 16.27 -12.28
N ARG A 74 -13.13 15.10 -12.91
CA ARG A 74 -13.93 14.96 -14.14
C ARG A 74 -15.44 15.17 -13.93
N ARG A 75 -15.98 14.93 -12.72
CA ARG A 75 -17.36 15.29 -12.38
C ARG A 75 -17.52 16.80 -12.17
N LEU A 76 -16.49 17.47 -11.69
CA LEU A 76 -16.47 18.92 -11.46
C LEU A 76 -16.19 19.74 -12.75
N GLN A 77 -15.66 19.11 -13.79
CA GLN A 77 -15.52 19.69 -15.15
C GLN A 77 -16.70 19.36 -16.07
N GLY A 78 -17.86 18.97 -15.53
CA GLY A 78 -19.10 19.22 -16.25
C GLY A 78 -19.27 20.73 -16.32
N THR A 79 -19.43 21.28 -17.52
CA THR A 79 -20.00 22.63 -17.71
C THR A 79 -21.44 22.63 -17.16
N TYR A 80 -21.58 22.60 -15.84
CA TYR A 80 -22.82 22.91 -15.17
C TYR A 80 -22.99 24.42 -15.29
N ARG A 81 -23.85 24.86 -16.22
CA ARG A 81 -24.31 26.24 -16.34
C ARG A 81 -25.67 26.38 -15.66
N PRO A 82 -25.76 26.66 -14.35
CA PRO A 82 -27.05 26.90 -13.70
C PRO A 82 -27.45 28.37 -13.81
N ALA A 83 -27.56 28.91 -15.02
CA ALA A 83 -27.83 30.35 -15.20
C ALA A 83 -29.04 30.69 -16.07
N LEU A 84 -29.88 29.70 -16.43
CA LEU A 84 -31.11 29.96 -17.21
C LEU A 84 -32.42 29.54 -16.50
N ASN A 85 -32.32 28.91 -15.33
CA ASN A 85 -33.49 28.60 -14.50
C ASN A 85 -33.60 29.45 -13.23
N GLU A 86 -32.62 30.32 -12.96
CA GLU A 86 -32.71 31.31 -11.86
C GLU A 86 -33.55 32.55 -12.22
N HIS A 87 -34.06 32.64 -13.46
CA HIS A 87 -34.97 33.70 -13.88
C HIS A 87 -36.46 33.38 -13.63
N GLY A 88 -36.78 32.29 -12.94
CA GLY A 88 -38.17 31.84 -12.72
C GLY A 88 -38.62 31.76 -11.27
N GLN A 89 -37.75 31.95 -10.26
CA GLN A 89 -38.17 31.79 -8.88
C GLN A 89 -37.45 32.76 -7.94
N THR A 90 -37.97 33.98 -7.92
CA THR A 90 -37.78 34.96 -6.84
C THR A 90 -38.05 34.28 -5.49
N SER A 91 -36.99 34.02 -4.73
CA SER A 91 -37.03 33.48 -3.38
C SER A 91 -37.19 34.58 -2.32
N ARG A 92 -37.90 35.67 -2.65
CA ARG A 92 -38.40 36.62 -1.66
C ARG A 92 -39.81 37.08 -2.00
N VAL A 93 -40.81 36.29 -1.63
CA VAL A 93 -42.18 36.80 -1.46
C VAL A 93 -42.34 37.15 0.00
N GLU A 94 -42.28 38.45 0.29
CA GLU A 94 -42.65 38.99 1.59
C GLU A 94 -44.12 38.62 1.86
N PHE A 95 -44.35 37.81 2.90
CA PHE A 95 -45.69 37.34 3.28
C PHE A 95 -46.49 38.43 4.03
N SER A 96 -46.47 39.68 3.53
CA SER A 96 -47.12 40.81 4.20
C SER A 96 -48.35 41.34 3.47
N MET A 97 -48.73 40.82 2.29
CA MET A 97 -49.86 41.37 1.50
C MET A 97 -50.92 40.37 0.98
N ILE A 98 -50.88 39.09 1.35
CA ILE A 98 -51.80 38.08 0.76
C ILE A 98 -53.02 37.76 1.64
N LEU A 99 -53.04 38.14 2.93
CA LEU A 99 -54.29 38.07 3.71
C LEU A 99 -55.03 39.41 3.62
N LYS A 100 -56.04 39.45 2.75
CA LYS A 100 -57.10 40.45 2.81
C LYS A 100 -57.78 40.30 4.19
N PRO A 101 -57.86 41.35 5.03
CA PRO A 101 -58.56 41.25 6.31
C PRO A 101 -60.02 40.85 6.06
N PRO A 102 -60.61 39.98 6.91
CA PRO A 102 -62.01 39.60 6.78
C PRO A 102 -62.88 40.86 6.86
N PRO A 103 -63.94 40.97 6.04
CA PRO A 103 -64.82 42.12 6.06
C PRO A 103 -65.46 42.29 7.44
N GLU A 104 -65.58 43.54 7.89
CA GLU A 104 -66.33 43.90 9.08
C GLU A 104 -67.79 43.45 8.92
N GLU A 105 -68.24 42.50 9.74
CA GLU A 105 -69.67 42.24 9.88
C GLU A 105 -70.29 43.44 10.59
N ARG A 106 -71.10 44.20 9.84
CA ARG A 106 -71.94 45.26 10.39
C ARG A 106 -73.04 44.65 11.26
N LEU A 107 -73.17 45.20 12.47
CA LEU A 107 -74.22 44.94 13.45
C LEU A 107 -75.63 45.15 12.87
N ILE A 108 -76.53 44.23 13.25
CA ILE A 108 -77.89 44.56 13.68
C ILE A 108 -78.07 43.93 15.06
#